data_AF-I0WER5-F1
#
_entry.id   AF-I0WER5-F1
#
_cell.length_a   1.000
_cell.length_b   1.000
_cell.length_c   1.000
_cell.angle_alpha   90.00
_cell.angle_beta   90.00
_cell.angle_gamma   90.00
#
_symmetry.space_group_name_H-M   'P 1'
#
loop_
_entity.id
_entity.type
_entity.pdbx_description
1 polymer ?
#
loop_
_entity_poly.entity_id
_entity_poly.type
_entity_poly.pdbx_seq_one_letter_code
_entity_poly.pdbx_strand_id
1 'polypeptide(L)'
;MSVGTHPTFENSPSGTVLTSPPDGSAVDRATEAARRVVDALLRTDRGNANLDRVAEELNSIAEHLEEHAPAVAERLIDMWNGEGVTRHDPVTGPENALAPPVVLEGLSDGSVRGTVTLTIPYQGPPGHVHGGVSALLLDHVLGVANAWGGKAGMTAQLSTRYHRPTPLFEPLTLTGKLMSVDGRKITTVGDIRTADGEVCVSVEGLFVDKTVPRPR
;
A
#
# COMPACT_ATOMS: atom_id res chain seq x y z
N MET A 1 19.90 11.50 -2.72
CA MET A 1 20.49 11.09 -4.02
C MET A 1 19.52 11.39 -5.15
N SER A 2 19.96 11.57 -6.41
CA SER A 2 19.03 11.66 -7.54
C SER A 2 18.34 10.31 -7.69
N VAL A 3 17.04 10.25 -7.44
CA VAL A 3 16.18 9.15 -7.91
C VAL A 3 16.45 9.07 -9.43
N GLY A 4 16.77 7.89 -9.97
CA GLY A 4 17.25 7.72 -11.35
C GLY A 4 16.22 8.11 -12.44
N THR A 5 16.05 7.29 -13.48
CA THR A 5 15.06 7.48 -14.56
C THR A 5 13.60 7.32 -14.12
N HIS A 6 13.29 7.58 -12.85
CA HIS A 6 11.96 7.36 -12.27
C HIS A 6 11.00 8.51 -12.62
N PRO A 7 9.70 8.21 -12.78
CA PRO A 7 8.69 9.22 -13.06
C PRO A 7 8.54 10.18 -11.87
N THR A 8 8.55 11.48 -12.16
CA THR A 8 8.35 12.58 -11.21
C THR A 8 7.40 13.61 -11.80
N PHE A 9 6.85 14.48 -10.94
CA PHE A 9 5.94 15.54 -11.40
C PHE A 9 6.56 16.55 -12.38
N GLU A 10 7.90 16.63 -12.43
CA GLU A 10 8.63 17.49 -13.35
C GLU A 10 8.84 16.85 -14.73
N ASN A 11 8.90 15.52 -14.81
CA ASN A 11 9.31 14.79 -16.03
C ASN A 11 8.22 13.88 -16.61
N SER A 12 7.06 13.76 -15.95
CA SER A 12 5.98 12.86 -16.34
C SER A 12 4.63 13.59 -16.29
N PRO A 13 3.67 13.24 -17.17
CA PRO A 13 2.37 13.90 -17.21
C PRO A 13 1.54 13.62 -15.95
N SER A 14 0.66 14.55 -15.60
CA SER A 14 -0.36 14.33 -14.57
C SER A 14 -1.24 13.12 -14.90
N GLY A 15 -1.58 12.33 -13.89
CA GLY A 15 -2.30 11.06 -14.05
C GLY A 15 -1.40 9.87 -14.39
N THR A 16 -0.06 10.02 -14.28
CA THR A 16 0.86 8.90 -14.42
C THR A 16 0.63 7.92 -13.28
N VAL A 17 0.29 6.68 -13.59
CA VAL A 17 0.13 5.60 -12.60
C VAL A 17 1.52 5.24 -12.04
N LEU A 18 1.65 5.31 -10.72
CA LEU A 18 2.91 5.15 -9.98
C LEU A 18 3.02 3.79 -9.29
N THR A 19 1.95 3.01 -9.21
CA THR A 19 1.91 1.66 -8.65
C THR A 19 1.87 0.63 -9.76
N SER A 20 2.27 -0.62 -9.51
CA SER A 20 2.04 -1.70 -10.48
C SER A 20 0.54 -2.02 -10.47
N PRO A 21 -0.23 -1.68 -11.51
CA PRO A 21 -1.60 -2.17 -11.58
C PRO A 21 -1.58 -3.69 -11.72
N PRO A 22 -2.63 -4.40 -11.26
CA PRO A 22 -2.82 -5.79 -11.62
C PRO A 22 -2.82 -5.94 -13.15
N ASP A 23 -2.02 -6.86 -13.67
CA ASP A 23 -1.82 -7.05 -15.12
C ASP A 23 -2.63 -8.24 -15.68
N GLY A 24 -3.33 -8.95 -14.79
CA GLY A 24 -4.12 -10.12 -15.14
C GLY A 24 -3.29 -11.39 -15.33
N SER A 25 -2.02 -11.39 -14.95
CA SER A 25 -1.17 -12.57 -14.88
C SER A 25 -1.77 -13.66 -13.98
N ALA A 26 -1.25 -14.89 -14.12
CA ALA A 26 -1.73 -16.01 -13.31
C ALA A 26 -1.52 -15.79 -11.80
N VAL A 27 -0.40 -15.15 -11.42
CA VAL A 27 -0.10 -14.86 -10.01
C VAL A 27 -1.03 -13.79 -9.45
N ASP A 28 -1.30 -12.71 -10.18
CA ASP A 28 -2.26 -11.68 -9.75
C ASP A 28 -3.67 -12.26 -9.55
N ARG A 29 -4.12 -13.14 -10.46
CA ARG A 29 -5.42 -13.83 -10.33
C ARG A 29 -5.45 -14.77 -9.13
N ALA A 30 -4.35 -15.48 -8.84
CA ALA A 30 -4.24 -16.34 -7.67
C ALA A 30 -4.25 -15.52 -6.36
N THR A 31 -3.53 -14.40 -6.32
CA THR A 31 -3.54 -13.49 -5.17
C THR A 31 -4.92 -12.87 -4.95
N GLU A 32 -5.64 -12.52 -6.02
CA GLU A 32 -7.03 -12.04 -5.91
C GLU A 32 -7.97 -13.12 -5.34
N ALA A 33 -7.81 -14.37 -5.78
CA ALA A 33 -8.54 -15.49 -5.19
C ALA A 33 -8.18 -15.67 -3.69
N ALA A 34 -6.92 -15.47 -3.30
CA ALA A 34 -6.51 -15.50 -1.91
C ALA A 34 -7.14 -14.36 -1.09
N ARG A 35 -7.20 -13.12 -1.60
CA ARG A 35 -7.91 -12.00 -0.95
C ARG A 35 -9.38 -12.34 -0.71
N ARG A 36 -10.04 -12.98 -1.69
CA ARG A 36 -11.41 -13.47 -1.55
C ARG A 36 -11.54 -14.50 -0.43
N VAL A 37 -10.60 -15.43 -0.31
CA VAL A 37 -10.58 -16.42 0.79
C VAL A 37 -10.43 -15.72 2.15
N VAL A 38 -9.51 -14.76 2.28
CA VAL A 38 -9.28 -13.98 3.50
C VAL A 38 -10.56 -13.28 3.96
N ASP A 39 -11.25 -12.61 3.04
CA ASP A 39 -12.51 -11.91 3.32
C ASP A 39 -13.65 -12.89 3.68
N ALA A 40 -13.74 -14.05 3.00
CA ALA A 40 -14.75 -15.07 3.26
C ALA A 40 -14.58 -15.74 4.63
N LEU A 41 -13.35 -16.05 5.05
CA LEU A 41 -13.05 -16.70 6.33
C LEU A 41 -13.53 -15.87 7.54
N LEU A 42 -13.58 -14.54 7.43
CA LEU A 42 -14.07 -13.68 8.50
C LEU A 42 -15.60 -13.69 8.65
N ARG A 43 -16.32 -14.10 7.59
CA ARG A 43 -17.80 -14.11 7.54
C ARG A 43 -18.42 -15.49 7.55
N THR A 44 -17.66 -16.54 7.22
CA THR A 44 -18.17 -17.90 7.10
C THR A 44 -18.71 -18.46 8.44
N ASP A 45 -19.54 -19.49 8.34
CA ASP A 45 -20.01 -20.22 9.52
C ASP A 45 -18.85 -20.99 10.17
N ARG A 46 -18.58 -20.68 11.43
CA ARG A 46 -17.52 -21.29 12.23
C ARG A 46 -17.82 -22.75 12.59
N GLY A 47 -19.09 -23.16 12.54
CA GLY A 47 -19.53 -24.54 12.80
C GLY A 47 -19.55 -25.43 11.57
N ASN A 48 -19.13 -24.93 10.40
CA ASN A 48 -19.14 -25.70 9.17
C ASN A 48 -18.13 -26.87 9.25
N ALA A 49 -18.64 -28.10 9.31
CA ALA A 49 -17.85 -29.33 9.37
C ALA A 49 -16.91 -29.52 8.17
N ASN A 50 -17.13 -28.80 7.07
CA ASN A 50 -16.24 -28.85 5.90
C ASN A 50 -14.97 -28.01 6.06
N LEU A 51 -14.82 -27.22 7.14
CA LEU A 51 -13.64 -26.36 7.32
C LEU A 51 -12.33 -27.13 7.48
N ASP A 52 -12.35 -28.35 8.03
CA ASP A 52 -11.17 -29.21 8.09
C ASP A 52 -10.65 -29.53 6.67
N ARG A 53 -11.58 -29.89 5.77
CA ARG A 53 -11.24 -30.13 4.36
C ARG A 53 -10.75 -28.88 3.64
N VAL A 54 -11.35 -27.73 3.94
CA VAL A 54 -10.88 -26.44 3.40
C VAL A 54 -9.44 -26.15 3.85
N ALA A 55 -9.10 -26.42 5.11
CA ALA A 55 -7.74 -26.24 5.62
C ALA A 55 -6.73 -27.16 4.90
N GLU A 56 -7.07 -28.43 4.67
CA GLU A 56 -6.24 -29.36 3.88
C GLU A 56 -5.98 -28.83 2.46
N GLU A 57 -7.03 -28.32 1.79
CA GLU A 57 -6.91 -27.79 0.43
C GLU A 57 -6.03 -26.52 0.39
N LEU A 58 -6.18 -25.62 1.35
CA LEU A 58 -5.34 -24.42 1.46
C LEU A 58 -3.87 -24.77 1.71
N ASN A 59 -3.59 -25.76 2.56
CA ASN A 59 -2.23 -26.22 2.81
C ASN A 59 -1.62 -26.87 1.56
N SER A 60 -2.36 -27.72 0.84
CA SER A 60 -1.89 -28.32 -0.40
C SER A 60 -1.58 -27.26 -1.48
N ILE A 61 -2.38 -26.19 -1.56
CA ILE A 61 -2.11 -25.05 -2.44
C ILE A 61 -0.81 -24.34 -2.02
N ALA A 62 -0.62 -24.08 -0.72
CA ALA A 62 0.57 -23.42 -0.21
C ALA A 62 1.85 -24.23 -0.50
N GLU A 63 1.82 -25.54 -0.24
CA GLU A 63 2.91 -26.47 -0.54
C GLU A 63 3.30 -26.40 -2.03
N HIS A 64 2.31 -26.45 -2.94
CA HIS A 64 2.57 -26.32 -4.37
C HIS A 64 3.24 -24.98 -4.73
N LEU A 65 2.82 -23.86 -4.12
CA LEU A 65 3.45 -22.56 -4.36
C LEU A 65 4.88 -22.49 -3.82
N GLU A 66 5.14 -23.11 -2.67
CA GLU A 66 6.46 -23.16 -2.03
C GLU A 66 7.46 -24.01 -2.83
N GLU A 67 7.04 -25.17 -3.34
CA GLU A 67 7.86 -26.04 -4.18
C GLU A 67 8.30 -25.38 -5.50
N HIS A 68 7.52 -24.42 -6.00
CA HIS A 68 7.74 -23.72 -7.26
C HIS A 68 8.25 -22.28 -7.08
N ALA A 69 8.72 -21.94 -5.88
CA ALA A 69 9.24 -20.62 -5.57
C ALA A 69 10.63 -20.37 -6.18
N PRO A 70 10.86 -19.23 -6.89
CA PRO A 70 12.22 -18.82 -7.24
C PRO A 70 13.00 -18.41 -5.98
N ALA A 71 14.33 -18.41 -6.06
CA ALA A 71 15.19 -18.06 -4.95
C ALA A 71 14.82 -16.69 -4.34
N VAL A 72 14.77 -16.60 -3.01
CA VAL A 72 14.29 -15.39 -2.29
C VAL A 72 15.09 -14.13 -2.66
N ALA A 73 16.38 -14.27 -2.96
CA ALA A 73 17.27 -13.18 -3.34
C ALA A 73 16.84 -12.46 -4.62
N GLU A 74 16.11 -13.12 -5.52
CA GLU A 74 15.67 -12.55 -6.80
C GLU A 74 14.44 -11.64 -6.67
N ARG A 75 13.76 -11.62 -5.50
CA ARG A 75 12.49 -10.90 -5.30
C ARG A 75 12.58 -9.61 -4.47
N LEU A 76 13.74 -9.29 -3.91
CA LEU A 76 13.93 -8.09 -3.07
C LEU A 76 14.20 -6.85 -3.94
N ILE A 77 13.13 -6.18 -4.39
CA ILE A 77 13.17 -4.83 -4.98
C ILE A 77 13.12 -3.81 -3.81
N ASP A 78 14.01 -2.81 -3.79
CA ASP A 78 14.05 -1.80 -2.71
C ASP A 78 13.51 -0.43 -3.19
N MET A 79 12.28 -0.12 -2.81
CA MET A 79 11.64 1.17 -3.09
C MET A 79 12.39 2.34 -2.48
N TRP A 80 12.85 2.18 -1.23
CA TRP A 80 13.40 3.24 -0.42
C TRP A 80 14.82 3.61 -0.85
N ASN A 81 15.45 2.74 -1.66
CA ASN A 81 16.70 2.99 -2.35
C ASN A 81 16.52 3.52 -3.80
N GLY A 82 15.27 3.78 -4.23
CA GLY A 82 14.98 4.36 -5.54
C GLY A 82 15.16 3.37 -6.70
N GLU A 83 14.86 2.08 -6.49
CA GLU A 83 14.97 1.04 -7.52
C GLU A 83 13.68 0.83 -8.33
N GLY A 84 12.60 1.55 -8.00
CA GLY A 84 11.34 1.54 -8.76
C GLY A 84 10.13 1.20 -7.90
N VAL A 85 9.00 1.03 -8.60
CA VAL A 85 7.69 0.78 -8.00
C VAL A 85 7.66 -0.60 -7.35
N THR A 86 7.22 -0.67 -6.09
CA THR A 86 7.06 -1.92 -5.36
C THR A 86 5.94 -2.77 -5.94
N ARG A 87 6.17 -4.08 -5.99
CA ARG A 87 5.14 -5.08 -6.30
C ARG A 87 4.80 -5.98 -5.10
N HIS A 88 5.47 -5.76 -3.97
CA HIS A 88 5.44 -6.67 -2.82
C HIS A 88 4.92 -6.01 -1.53
N ASP A 89 4.76 -4.70 -1.50
CA ASP A 89 4.35 -4.00 -0.27
C ASP A 89 2.87 -4.31 0.07
N PRO A 90 2.48 -4.21 1.36
CA PRO A 90 1.14 -4.58 1.82
C PRO A 90 0.09 -3.47 1.57
N VAL A 91 0.34 -2.48 0.73
CA VAL A 91 -0.62 -1.42 0.37
C VAL A 91 -0.97 -1.46 -1.12
N THR A 92 0.02 -1.60 -1.99
CA THR A 92 -0.11 -1.49 -3.45
C THR A 92 0.32 -2.75 -4.19
N GLY A 93 1.01 -3.68 -3.52
CA GLY A 93 1.58 -4.88 -4.15
C GLY A 93 0.51 -5.79 -4.76
N PRO A 94 0.50 -6.00 -6.10
CA PRO A 94 -0.52 -6.84 -6.74
C PRO A 94 -0.38 -8.32 -6.33
N GLU A 95 0.83 -8.80 -6.05
CA GLU A 95 1.05 -10.16 -5.53
C GLU A 95 0.98 -10.27 -4.00
N ASN A 96 0.77 -9.18 -3.27
CA ASN A 96 0.60 -9.23 -1.82
C ASN A 96 -0.90 -9.31 -1.44
N ALA A 97 -1.32 -10.43 -0.87
CA ALA A 97 -2.73 -10.63 -0.48
C ALA A 97 -3.16 -9.77 0.72
N LEU A 98 -2.23 -9.15 1.46
CA LEU A 98 -2.56 -8.15 2.48
C LEU A 98 -2.90 -6.78 1.87
N ALA A 99 -2.42 -6.51 0.66
CA ALA A 99 -2.68 -5.25 -0.01
C ALA A 99 -4.12 -5.22 -0.56
N PRO A 100 -4.85 -4.10 -0.40
CA PRO A 100 -6.17 -3.92 -1.00
C PRO A 100 -6.30 -4.25 -2.49
N PRO A 101 -5.32 -4.07 -3.39
CA PRO A 101 -4.20 -3.12 -3.48
C PRO A 101 -4.64 -1.72 -3.92
N VAL A 102 -3.96 -0.68 -3.46
CA VAL A 102 -4.24 0.71 -3.84
C VAL A 102 -3.51 1.06 -5.13
N VAL A 103 -4.24 1.57 -6.12
CA VAL A 103 -3.64 2.19 -7.31
C VAL A 103 -3.41 3.67 -7.03
N LEU A 104 -2.18 4.13 -7.21
CA LEU A 104 -1.79 5.53 -7.00
C LEU A 104 -1.35 6.18 -8.31
N GLU A 105 -1.77 7.42 -8.51
CA GLU A 105 -1.38 8.27 -9.63
C GLU A 105 -0.69 9.55 -9.13
N GLY A 106 0.30 10.02 -9.89
CA GLY A 106 0.98 11.29 -9.66
C GLY A 106 0.28 12.44 -10.39
N LEU A 107 0.06 13.55 -9.69
CA LEU A 107 -0.57 14.76 -10.23
C LEU A 107 0.45 15.87 -10.48
N SER A 108 0.13 16.79 -11.39
CA SER A 108 1.03 17.88 -11.82
C SER A 108 1.47 18.82 -10.69
N ASP A 109 0.68 18.92 -9.62
CA ASP A 109 1.00 19.79 -8.48
C ASP A 109 1.99 19.14 -7.49
N GLY A 110 2.49 17.93 -7.80
CA GLY A 110 3.37 17.14 -6.95
C GLY A 110 2.65 16.28 -5.92
N SER A 111 1.31 16.28 -5.88
CA SER A 111 0.55 15.35 -5.06
C SER A 111 0.42 13.98 -5.72
N VAL A 112 0.17 12.96 -4.90
CA VAL A 112 -0.20 11.61 -5.31
C VAL A 112 -1.61 11.33 -4.79
N ARG A 113 -2.42 10.63 -5.57
CA ARG A 113 -3.80 10.29 -5.24
C ARG A 113 -4.12 8.83 -5.54
N GLY A 114 -4.99 8.23 -4.75
CA GLY A 114 -5.64 6.96 -5.06
C GLY A 114 -7.04 6.88 -4.45
N THR A 115 -7.83 5.91 -4.89
CA THR A 115 -9.13 5.59 -4.28
C THR A 115 -9.16 4.12 -3.92
N VAL A 116 -9.67 3.80 -2.74
CA VAL A 116 -9.79 2.41 -2.25
C VAL A 116 -11.13 2.21 -1.56
N THR A 117 -11.74 1.04 -1.71
CA THR A 117 -12.86 0.59 -0.89
C THR A 117 -12.37 -0.55 -0.01
N LEU A 118 -12.29 -0.32 1.31
CA LEU A 118 -11.75 -1.31 2.24
C LEU A 118 -12.84 -2.27 2.71
N THR A 119 -12.45 -3.54 2.87
CA THR A 119 -13.31 -4.67 3.24
C THR A 119 -13.11 -5.09 4.70
N ILE A 120 -13.83 -6.13 5.14
CA ILE A 120 -13.84 -6.55 6.55
C ILE A 120 -12.48 -7.01 7.12
N PRO A 121 -11.50 -7.53 6.36
CA PRO A 121 -10.17 -7.81 6.88
C PRO A 121 -9.46 -6.58 7.47
N TYR A 122 -9.84 -5.38 7.04
CA TYR A 122 -9.25 -4.12 7.50
C TYR A 122 -10.04 -3.48 8.65
N GLN A 123 -11.04 -4.19 9.19
CA GLN A 123 -11.90 -3.69 10.25
C GLN A 123 -11.17 -3.52 11.57
N GLY A 124 -11.44 -2.42 12.27
CA GLY A 124 -11.12 -2.23 13.68
C GLY A 124 -12.38 -2.03 14.49
N PRO A 125 -12.85 -0.78 14.69
CA PRO A 125 -14.19 -0.56 15.21
C PRO A 125 -15.24 -1.19 14.27
N PRO A 126 -16.38 -1.67 14.80
CA PRO A 126 -17.43 -2.26 13.97
C PRO A 126 -17.84 -1.32 12.81
N GLY A 127 -17.77 -1.84 11.58
CA GLY A 127 -18.10 -1.09 10.35
C GLY A 127 -17.05 -0.08 9.88
N HIS A 128 -15.91 0.06 10.56
CA HIS A 128 -14.91 1.09 10.28
C HIS A 128 -13.51 0.50 10.14
N VAL A 129 -12.68 1.19 9.37
CA VAL A 129 -11.27 0.87 9.15
C VAL A 129 -10.53 0.94 10.48
N HIS A 130 -9.66 -0.04 10.74
CA HIS A 130 -8.78 -0.02 11.88
C HIS A 130 -7.81 1.18 11.77
N GLY A 131 -7.64 1.96 12.84
CA GLY A 131 -6.77 3.15 12.80
C GLY A 131 -5.34 2.84 12.34
N GLY A 132 -4.78 1.70 12.77
CA GLY A 132 -3.50 1.21 12.30
C GLY A 132 -3.43 0.91 10.79
N VAL A 133 -4.53 0.50 10.16
CA VAL A 133 -4.60 0.34 8.69
C VAL A 133 -4.60 1.71 8.03
N SER A 134 -5.35 2.68 8.55
CA SER A 134 -5.26 4.07 8.04
C SER A 134 -3.85 4.64 8.13
N ALA A 135 -3.13 4.39 9.24
CA ALA A 135 -1.74 4.79 9.40
C ALA A 135 -0.81 4.09 8.39
N LEU A 136 -0.98 2.77 8.17
CA LEU A 136 -0.23 2.00 7.17
C LEU A 136 -0.41 2.56 5.76
N LEU A 137 -1.67 2.79 5.35
CA LEU A 137 -1.97 3.32 4.02
C LEU A 137 -1.33 4.69 3.81
N LEU A 138 -1.44 5.56 4.82
CA LEU A 138 -0.90 6.91 4.74
C LEU A 138 0.63 6.92 4.72
N ASP A 139 1.31 6.12 5.54
CA ASP A 139 2.78 6.00 5.50
C ASP A 139 3.28 5.65 4.10
N HIS A 140 2.68 4.64 3.47
CA HIS A 140 3.04 4.22 2.11
C HIS A 140 2.77 5.32 1.07
N VAL A 141 1.60 5.97 1.15
CA VAL A 141 1.25 7.09 0.25
C VAL A 141 2.22 8.26 0.39
N LEU A 142 2.71 8.57 1.60
CA LEU A 142 3.76 9.57 1.79
C LEU A 142 5.09 9.15 1.14
N GLY A 143 5.46 7.87 1.24
CA GLY A 143 6.63 7.31 0.55
C GLY A 143 6.55 7.47 -0.97
N VAL A 144 5.39 7.14 -1.57
CA VAL A 144 5.14 7.32 -3.01
C VAL A 144 5.13 8.80 -3.40
N ALA A 145 4.55 9.68 -2.57
CA ALA A 145 4.58 11.13 -2.80
C ALA A 145 6.01 11.70 -2.76
N ASN A 146 6.88 11.18 -1.89
CA ASN A 146 8.28 11.54 -1.88
C ASN A 146 8.98 11.12 -3.18
N ALA A 147 8.75 9.88 -3.63
CA ALA A 147 9.30 9.38 -4.89
C ALA A 147 8.84 10.22 -6.09
N TRP A 148 7.54 10.54 -6.17
CA TRP A 148 6.97 11.43 -7.18
C TRP A 148 7.56 12.84 -7.14
N GLY A 149 7.88 13.34 -5.95
CA GLY A 149 8.62 14.58 -5.71
C GLY A 149 10.13 14.50 -5.98
N GLY A 150 10.64 13.39 -6.52
CA GLY A 150 12.06 13.20 -6.82
C GLY A 150 12.93 13.09 -5.57
N LYS A 151 12.39 12.57 -4.45
CA LYS A 151 13.12 12.32 -3.20
C LYS A 151 12.92 10.89 -2.72
N ALA A 152 13.88 10.42 -1.92
CA ALA A 152 13.78 9.16 -1.21
C ALA A 152 14.25 9.36 0.23
N GLY A 153 13.63 8.65 1.16
CA GLY A 153 13.99 8.71 2.57
C GLY A 153 13.28 7.67 3.40
N MET A 154 13.91 7.27 4.49
CA MET A 154 13.33 6.36 5.48
C MET A 154 12.37 7.13 6.38
N THR A 155 11.23 6.52 6.73
CA THR A 155 10.31 7.08 7.72
C THR A 155 11.04 7.26 9.05
N ALA A 156 11.11 8.49 9.55
CA ALA A 156 11.72 8.82 10.84
C ALA A 156 10.66 9.11 11.91
N GLN A 157 9.53 9.73 11.53
CA GLN A 157 8.38 9.95 12.39
C GLN A 157 7.11 10.00 11.55
N LEU A 158 6.01 9.46 12.09
CA LEU A 158 4.68 9.54 11.50
C LEU A 158 3.69 10.08 12.54
N SER A 159 3.13 11.26 12.28
CA SER A 159 2.18 11.93 13.19
C SER A 159 0.77 11.86 12.63
N THR A 160 0.06 10.77 12.94
CA THR A 160 -1.31 10.52 12.45
C THR A 160 -2.36 11.10 13.38
N ARG A 161 -3.35 11.80 12.81
CA ARG A 161 -4.49 12.41 13.54
C ARG A 161 -5.80 11.86 12.99
N TYR A 162 -6.68 11.41 13.88
CA TYR A 162 -7.98 10.83 13.55
C TYR A 162 -9.08 11.86 13.87
N HIS A 163 -9.77 12.31 12.82
CA HIS A 163 -10.74 13.42 12.89
C HIS A 163 -12.18 12.90 12.87
N ARG A 164 -12.46 11.91 12.01
CA ARG A 164 -13.78 11.31 11.82
C ARG A 164 -13.65 9.79 11.67
N PRO A 165 -14.73 9.03 11.94
CA PRO A 165 -14.75 7.60 11.63
C PRO A 165 -14.45 7.36 10.15
N THR A 166 -13.59 6.39 9.87
CA THR A 166 -13.25 5.99 8.49
C THR A 166 -14.06 4.74 8.13
N PRO A 167 -15.12 4.86 7.32
CA PRO A 167 -16.03 3.74 7.05
C PRO A 167 -15.41 2.67 6.13
N LEU A 168 -15.88 1.43 6.31
CA LEU A 168 -15.66 0.34 5.35
C LEU A 168 -16.72 0.37 4.25
N PHE A 169 -16.48 -0.36 3.16
CA PHE A 169 -17.44 -0.63 2.08
C PHE A 169 -17.88 0.59 1.25
N GLU A 170 -17.24 1.75 1.42
CA GLU A 170 -17.40 2.92 0.58
C GLU A 170 -16.05 3.46 0.07
N PRO A 171 -16.05 4.23 -1.03
CA PRO A 171 -14.81 4.78 -1.59
C PRO A 171 -14.16 5.79 -0.65
N LEU A 172 -12.86 5.59 -0.40
CA LEU A 172 -11.99 6.48 0.35
C LEU A 172 -10.90 7.03 -0.57
N THR A 173 -10.73 8.35 -0.58
CA THR A 173 -9.65 9.01 -1.31
C THR A 173 -8.43 9.14 -0.41
N LEU A 174 -7.29 8.64 -0.88
CA LEU A 174 -5.97 8.79 -0.27
C LEU A 174 -5.21 9.87 -1.02
N THR A 175 -4.60 10.82 -0.31
CA THR A 175 -3.74 11.85 -0.91
C THR A 175 -2.45 12.02 -0.11
N GLY A 176 -1.32 12.25 -0.79
CA GLY A 176 -0.04 12.59 -0.18
C GLY A 176 0.73 13.62 -1.00
N LYS A 177 1.55 14.45 -0.35
CA LYS A 177 2.36 15.48 -1.02
C LYS A 177 3.62 15.81 -0.22
N LEU A 178 4.76 15.86 -0.90
CA LEU A 178 5.99 16.39 -0.34
C LEU A 178 5.85 17.89 -0.15
N MET A 179 6.12 18.38 1.06
CA MET A 179 5.94 19.79 1.43
C MET A 179 7.24 20.58 1.51
N SER A 180 8.30 19.98 2.07
CA SER A 180 9.57 20.68 2.25
C SER A 180 10.75 19.71 2.37
N VAL A 181 11.94 20.23 2.04
CA VAL A 181 13.21 19.53 2.19
C VAL A 181 14.20 20.47 2.86
N ASP A 182 14.77 20.03 3.99
CA ASP A 182 15.84 20.71 4.72
C ASP A 182 17.03 19.75 4.89
N GLY A 183 18.03 19.91 4.02
CA GLY A 183 19.17 18.99 3.95
C GLY A 183 18.71 17.56 3.64
N ARG A 184 18.81 16.66 4.63
CA ARG A 184 18.37 15.26 4.52
C ARG A 184 16.95 15.02 5.04
N LYS A 185 16.34 16.01 5.68
CA LYS A 185 15.00 15.89 6.26
C LYS A 185 13.96 16.25 5.19
N ILE A 186 12.99 15.37 5.00
CA ILE A 186 11.89 15.55 4.05
C ILE A 186 10.60 15.55 4.87
N THR A 187 9.77 16.59 4.70
CA THR A 187 8.45 16.66 5.34
C THR A 187 7.37 16.42 4.31
N THR A 188 6.45 15.51 4.61
CA THR A 188 5.41 15.04 3.69
C THR A 188 4.09 14.98 4.44
N VAL A 189 3.00 15.41 3.80
CA VAL A 189 1.67 15.42 4.42
C VAL A 189 0.68 14.63 3.58
N GLY A 190 -0.39 14.15 4.20
CA GLY A 190 -1.43 13.41 3.49
C GLY A 190 -2.70 13.27 4.30
N ASP A 191 -3.76 12.79 3.65
CA ASP A 191 -5.05 12.53 4.29
C ASP A 191 -5.84 11.40 3.61
N ILE A 192 -6.80 10.86 4.38
CA ILE A 192 -7.87 9.99 3.93
C ILE A 192 -9.18 10.78 4.02
N ARG A 193 -9.94 10.78 2.94
CA ARG A 193 -11.25 11.44 2.85
C ARG A 193 -12.33 10.48 2.39
N THR A 194 -13.55 10.71 2.86
CA THR A 194 -14.77 10.10 2.30
C THR A 194 -15.13 10.74 0.96
N ALA A 195 -16.06 10.13 0.22
CA ALA A 195 -16.48 10.61 -1.11
C ALA A 195 -17.10 12.03 -1.11
N ASP A 196 -17.60 12.49 0.04
CA ASP A 196 -18.08 13.86 0.25
C ASP A 196 -16.95 14.89 0.49
N GLY A 197 -15.70 14.44 0.57
CA GLY A 197 -14.50 15.28 0.74
C GLY A 197 -14.10 15.56 2.18
N GLU A 198 -14.86 15.06 3.17
CA GLU A 198 -14.56 15.22 4.59
C GLU A 198 -13.30 14.43 5.00
N VAL A 199 -12.44 15.05 5.81
CA VAL A 199 -11.20 14.41 6.28
C VAL A 199 -11.50 13.47 7.43
N CYS A 200 -11.15 12.18 7.25
CA CYS A 200 -11.23 11.18 8.31
C CYS A 200 -9.92 11.07 9.09
N VAL A 201 -8.79 11.01 8.38
CA VAL A 201 -7.46 10.85 8.96
C VAL A 201 -6.50 11.76 8.22
N SER A 202 -5.62 12.46 8.95
CA SER A 202 -4.50 13.21 8.34
C SER A 202 -3.17 12.74 8.92
N VAL A 203 -2.09 12.97 8.19
CA VAL A 203 -0.75 12.62 8.60
C VAL A 203 0.25 13.72 8.24
N GLU A 204 1.23 13.90 9.12
CA GLU A 204 2.48 14.58 8.82
C GLU A 204 3.63 13.62 9.11
N GLY A 205 4.41 13.33 8.08
CA GLY A 205 5.56 12.43 8.12
C GLY A 205 6.87 13.18 7.98
N LEU A 206 7.85 12.78 8.78
CA LEU A 206 9.25 13.17 8.64
C LEU A 206 10.03 11.98 8.10
N PHE A 207 10.76 12.20 7.00
CA PHE A 207 11.62 11.21 6.38
C PHE A 207 13.07 11.69 6.36
N VAL A 208 14.02 10.76 6.29
CA VAL A 208 15.45 11.06 6.23
C VAL A 208 16.11 10.36 5.04
N ASP A 209 16.74 11.12 4.14
CA ASP A 209 17.54 10.61 3.02
C ASP A 209 18.79 9.88 3.55
N LYS A 210 18.66 8.56 3.68
CA LYS A 210 19.70 7.60 4.09
C LYS A 210 19.47 6.30 3.35
N THR A 211 20.54 5.70 2.85
CA THR A 211 20.51 4.33 2.33
C THR A 211 20.51 3.33 3.48
N VAL A 212 19.66 2.31 3.40
CA VAL A 212 19.68 1.17 4.31
C VAL A 212 20.47 0.04 3.65
N PRO A 213 21.50 -0.52 4.29
CA PRO A 213 22.17 -1.71 3.79
C PRO A 213 21.18 -2.90 3.75
N ARG A 214 21.14 -3.66 2.66
CA ARG A 214 20.38 -4.92 2.62
C ARG A 214 20.91 -5.88 3.68
N PRO A 215 20.06 -6.52 4.50
CA PRO A 215 20.46 -7.68 5.28
C PRO A 215 21.02 -8.73 4.31
N ARG A 216 22.22 -9.24 4.62
CA ARG A 216 22.81 -10.38 3.90
C ARG A 216 22.19 -11.68 4.36
#